data_AF-A0A1G1GJC6-F1
#
_entry.id   AF-A0A1G1GJC6-F1
#
_cell.length_a   1.000
_cell.length_b   1.000
_cell.length_c   1.000
_cell.angle_alpha   90.00
_cell.angle_beta   90.00
_cell.angle_gamma   90.00
#
_symmetry.space_group_name_H-M   'P 1'
#
loop_
_entity.id
_entity.type
_entity.pdbx_description
1 polymer ?
#
loop_
_entity_poly.entity_id
_entity_poly.type
_entity_poly.pdbx_seq_one_letter_code
_entity_poly.pdbx_strand_id
1 'polypeptide(L)'
;MESCEDILKEKLSKRVLSNKTTREGMLACFVVTMMKYLSKKGISKPEDTVRKTIYDYAGEAFKSIGVDFEFPNLEDLKKIKAIIEEKIDAAAIKKEEPELFNEHERICSTLFRKFEG
;
A
#
# COMPACT_ATOMS: atom_id res chain seq x y z
N MET A 1 6.97 9.93 -14.24
CA MET A 1 6.14 9.66 -13.05
C MET A 1 7.10 9.38 -11.91
N GLU A 2 6.91 9.95 -10.73
CA GLU A 2 7.77 9.66 -9.56
C GLU A 2 7.62 8.19 -9.16
N SER A 3 8.71 7.53 -8.73
CA SER A 3 8.69 6.12 -8.33
C SER A 3 7.92 5.93 -7.03
N CYS A 4 7.34 4.75 -6.82
CA CYS A 4 6.65 4.44 -5.57
C CYS A 4 7.61 4.38 -4.38
N GLU A 5 8.88 4.06 -4.61
CA GLU A 5 9.92 4.14 -3.58
C GLU A 5 10.17 5.58 -3.14
N ASP A 6 10.27 6.52 -4.09
CA ASP A 6 10.46 7.95 -3.80
C ASP A 6 9.24 8.55 -3.09
N ILE A 7 8.02 8.24 -3.57
CA ILE A 7 6.77 8.64 -2.91
C ILE A 7 6.74 8.14 -1.46
N LEU A 8 7.10 6.87 -1.25
CA LEU A 8 7.09 6.26 0.08
C LEU A 8 8.12 6.92 1.00
N LYS A 9 9.33 7.19 0.49
CA LYS A 9 10.39 7.88 1.20
C LYS A 9 9.97 9.31 1.57
N GLU A 10 9.39 10.05 0.63
CA GLU A 10 8.84 11.39 0.85
C GLU A 10 7.78 11.36 1.96
N LYS A 11 6.80 10.44 1.88
CA LYS A 11 5.71 10.37 2.88
C LYS A 11 6.24 9.95 4.25
N LEU A 12 7.15 8.98 4.32
CA LEU A 12 7.75 8.53 5.57
C LEU A 12 8.62 9.60 6.24
N SER A 13 9.15 10.56 5.48
CA SER A 13 9.92 11.68 6.04
C SER A 13 9.05 12.70 6.80
N LYS A 14 7.76 12.80 6.49
CA LYS A 14 6.86 13.78 7.10
C LYS A 14 6.53 13.42 8.55
N ARG A 15 6.30 14.43 9.39
CA ARG A 15 5.91 14.24 10.80
C ARG A 15 4.46 13.80 10.92
N VAL A 16 3.57 14.44 10.15
CA VAL A 16 2.12 14.20 10.09
C VAL A 16 1.69 14.04 8.64
N LEU A 17 0.60 13.30 8.42
CA LEU A 17 0.08 12.95 7.11
C LEU A 17 -1.41 13.18 7.04
N SER A 18 -1.87 13.93 6.05
CA SER A 18 -3.30 14.03 5.72
C SER A 18 -3.87 12.68 5.25
N ASN A 19 -5.20 12.60 5.12
CA ASN A 19 -5.90 11.48 4.49
C ASN A 19 -5.30 11.08 3.13
N LYS A 20 -5.13 12.04 2.21
CA LYS A 20 -4.56 11.85 0.89
C LYS A 20 -3.13 11.34 0.95
N THR A 21 -2.31 11.95 1.80
CA THR A 21 -0.88 11.60 1.88
C THR A 21 -0.69 10.22 2.51
N THR A 22 -1.52 9.85 3.48
CA THR A 22 -1.52 8.52 4.10
C THR A 22 -1.97 7.46 3.10
N ARG A 23 -3.05 7.72 2.35
CA ARG A 23 -3.53 6.86 1.27
C ARG A 23 -2.46 6.63 0.21
N GLU A 24 -1.83 7.71 -0.30
CA GLU A 24 -0.76 7.62 -1.29
C GLU A 24 0.43 6.79 -0.77
N GLY A 25 0.87 7.03 0.46
CA GLY A 25 1.94 6.24 1.08
C GLY A 25 1.58 4.76 1.23
N MET A 26 0.34 4.46 1.63
CA MET A 26 -0.15 3.09 1.78
C MET A 26 -0.15 2.36 0.43
N LEU A 27 -0.70 2.98 -0.62
CA LEU A 27 -0.71 2.39 -1.96
C LEU A 27 0.70 2.23 -2.53
N ALA A 28 1.59 3.20 -2.33
CA ALA A 28 3.00 3.08 -2.72
C ALA A 28 3.69 1.91 -2.00
N CYS A 29 3.39 1.70 -0.72
CA CYS A 29 3.91 0.56 0.04
C CYS A 29 3.48 -0.77 -0.58
N PHE A 30 2.21 -0.94 -0.97
CA PHE A 30 1.74 -2.13 -1.68
C PHE A 30 2.48 -2.37 -2.99
N VAL A 31 2.68 -1.32 -3.79
CA VAL A 31 3.40 -1.43 -5.07
C VAL A 31 4.83 -1.89 -4.85
N VAL A 32 5.56 -1.26 -3.93
CA VAL A 32 6.96 -1.62 -3.61
C VAL A 32 7.04 -3.05 -3.07
N THR A 33 6.15 -3.44 -2.16
CA THR A 33 6.09 -4.81 -1.63
C THR A 33 5.88 -5.83 -2.76
N MET A 34 4.92 -5.58 -3.65
CA MET A 34 4.65 -6.49 -4.77
C MET A 34 5.79 -6.54 -5.78
N MET A 35 6.43 -5.41 -6.10
CA MET A 35 7.60 -5.41 -6.98
C MET A 35 8.75 -6.23 -6.40
N LYS A 36 9.06 -6.04 -5.11
CA LYS A 36 10.10 -6.82 -4.41
C LYS A 36 9.74 -8.31 -4.39
N TYR A 37 8.49 -8.66 -4.11
CA TYR A 37 8.02 -10.04 -4.07
C TYR A 37 8.11 -10.73 -5.44
N LEU A 38 7.63 -10.07 -6.50
CA LEU A 38 7.72 -10.59 -7.86
C LEU A 38 9.17 -10.76 -8.31
N SER A 39 10.05 -9.80 -7.98
CA SER A 39 11.48 -9.89 -8.28
C SER A 39 12.13 -11.12 -7.63
N LYS A 40 11.81 -11.41 -6.36
CA LYS A 40 12.26 -12.63 -5.66
C LYS A 40 11.76 -13.93 -6.30
N LYS A 41 10.62 -13.87 -7.00
CA LYS A 41 10.08 -14.98 -7.81
C LYS A 41 10.68 -15.05 -9.22
N GLY A 42 11.63 -14.19 -9.56
CA GLY A 42 12.19 -14.10 -10.92
C GLY A 42 11.21 -13.51 -11.93
N ILE A 43 10.13 -12.87 -11.48
CA ILE A 43 9.12 -12.23 -12.31
C ILE A 43 9.41 -10.74 -12.37
N SER A 44 9.77 -10.23 -13.55
CA SER A 44 9.94 -8.79 -13.77
C SER A 44 8.66 -8.21 -14.38
N LYS A 45 8.06 -7.24 -13.69
CA LYS A 45 6.95 -6.43 -14.21
C LYS A 45 7.32 -4.95 -14.09
N PRO A 46 6.99 -4.11 -15.09
CA PRO A 46 7.16 -2.67 -14.96
C PRO A 46 6.37 -2.13 -13.77
N GLU A 47 6.93 -1.15 -13.07
CA GLU A 47 6.28 -0.51 -11.92
C GLU A 47 4.86 -0.03 -12.26
N ASP A 48 4.67 0.60 -13.42
CA ASP A 48 3.36 1.09 -13.87
C ASP A 48 2.30 -0.03 -13.95
N THR A 49 2.71 -1.26 -14.29
CA THR A 49 1.80 -2.41 -14.35
C THR A 49 1.38 -2.86 -12.95
N VAL A 50 2.34 -2.93 -12.02
CA VAL A 50 2.07 -3.28 -10.62
C VAL A 50 1.22 -2.19 -9.97
N ARG A 51 1.60 -0.92 -10.19
CA ARG A 51 0.88 0.27 -9.73
C ARG A 51 -0.56 0.26 -10.20
N LYS A 52 -0.81 0.08 -11.50
CA LYS A 52 -2.17 0.00 -12.04
C LYS A 52 -2.99 -1.09 -11.34
N THR A 53 -2.41 -2.29 -11.19
CA THR A 53 -3.08 -3.43 -10.54
C THR A 53 -3.48 -3.10 -9.09
N ILE A 54 -2.56 -2.51 -8.31
CA ILE A 54 -2.84 -2.10 -6.92
C ILE A 54 -3.91 -1.01 -6.86
N TYR A 55 -3.88 -0.04 -7.77
CA TYR A 55 -4.87 1.04 -7.81
C TYR A 55 -6.26 0.54 -8.23
N ASP A 56 -6.33 -0.44 -9.13
CA ASP A 56 -7.58 -1.10 -9.50
C ASP A 56 -8.18 -1.83 -8.28
N TYR A 57 -7.35 -2.59 -7.53
CA TYR A 57 -7.76 -3.23 -6.28
C TYR A 57 -8.20 -2.23 -5.21
N ALA A 58 -7.50 -1.10 -5.08
CA ALA A 58 -7.91 -0.04 -4.19
C ALA A 58 -9.27 0.53 -4.60
N GLY A 59 -9.46 0.87 -5.88
CA GLY A 59 -10.73 1.39 -6.39
C GLY A 59 -11.91 0.45 -6.13
N GLU A 60 -11.70 -0.86 -6.30
CA GLU A 60 -12.69 -1.89 -5.93
C GLU A 60 -12.95 -1.93 -4.42
N ALA A 61 -11.91 -1.85 -3.59
CA ALA A 61 -12.03 -1.86 -2.14
C ALA A 61 -12.79 -0.63 -1.61
N PHE A 62 -12.52 0.57 -2.15
CA PHE A 62 -13.24 1.79 -1.79
C PHE A 62 -14.73 1.70 -2.13
N LYS A 63 -15.04 1.18 -3.33
CA LYS A 63 -16.42 0.92 -3.74
C LYS A 63 -17.10 -0.12 -2.84
N SER A 64 -16.42 -1.18 -2.44
CA SER A 64 -17.02 -2.27 -1.66
C SER A 64 -17.41 -1.85 -0.24
N ILE A 65 -16.68 -0.89 0.35
CA ILE A 65 -17.00 -0.35 1.68
C ILE A 65 -17.81 0.95 1.65
N GLY A 66 -18.13 1.47 0.45
CA GLY A 66 -18.93 2.68 0.26
C GLY A 66 -18.24 3.97 0.73
N VAL A 67 -16.91 4.03 0.65
CA VAL A 67 -16.11 5.17 1.11
C VAL A 67 -15.58 5.98 -0.09
N ASP A 68 -15.61 7.30 0.03
CA ASP A 68 -15.01 8.20 -0.95
C ASP A 68 -13.48 8.04 -0.96
N PHE A 69 -12.93 7.80 -2.14
CA PHE A 69 -11.49 7.69 -2.34
C PHE A 69 -10.73 8.92 -1.83
N GLU A 70 -11.27 10.13 -1.99
CA GLU A 70 -10.62 11.41 -1.63
C GLU A 70 -10.69 11.74 -0.14
N PHE A 71 -11.67 11.18 0.59
CA PHE A 71 -11.90 11.52 2.00
C PHE A 71 -12.02 10.32 2.95
N PRO A 72 -11.13 9.32 2.91
CA PRO A 72 -11.14 8.25 3.90
C PRO A 72 -10.63 8.73 5.26
N ASN A 73 -11.26 8.23 6.33
CA ASN A 73 -10.66 8.31 7.66
C ASN A 73 -9.66 7.15 7.87
N LEU A 74 -9.00 7.13 9.03
CA LEU A 74 -8.00 6.11 9.35
C LEU A 74 -8.57 4.68 9.39
N GLU A 75 -9.78 4.49 9.91
CA GLU A 75 -10.42 3.18 9.97
C GLU A 75 -10.82 2.68 8.58
N ASP A 76 -11.21 3.57 7.68
CA ASP A 76 -11.44 3.25 6.28
C ASP A 76 -10.14 2.75 5.62
N LEU A 77 -9.03 3.49 5.80
CA LEU A 77 -7.73 3.08 5.24
C LEU A 77 -7.27 1.72 5.76
N LYS A 78 -7.51 1.39 7.03
CA LYS A 78 -7.21 0.06 7.59
C LYS A 78 -8.05 -1.05 6.94
N LYS A 79 -9.34 -0.80 6.71
CA LYS A 79 -10.21 -1.76 6.00
C LYS A 79 -9.76 -1.94 4.55
N ILE A 80 -9.43 -0.85 3.86
CA ILE A 80 -8.90 -0.89 2.49
C ILE A 80 -7.60 -1.69 2.43
N LYS A 81 -6.68 -1.47 3.39
CA LYS A 81 -5.44 -2.25 3.50
C LYS A 81 -5.75 -3.75 3.56
N ALA A 82 -6.63 -4.17 4.47
CA ALA A 82 -6.99 -5.58 4.61
C ALA A 82 -7.57 -6.19 3.33
N ILE A 83 -8.45 -5.45 2.62
CA ILE A 83 -9.04 -5.93 1.36
C ILE A 83 -7.97 -6.07 0.26
N ILE A 84 -7.06 -5.10 0.15
CA ILE A 84 -5.96 -5.19 -0.83
C ILE A 84 -5.03 -6.36 -0.50
N GLU A 85 -4.72 -6.56 0.79
CA GLU A 85 -3.90 -7.70 1.26
C GLU A 85 -4.51 -9.04 0.89
N GLU A 86 -5.83 -9.20 1.02
CA GLU A 86 -6.53 -10.40 0.55
C GLU A 86 -6.38 -10.58 -0.97
N LYS A 87 -6.55 -9.51 -1.76
CA LYS A 87 -6.45 -9.59 -3.24
C LYS A 87 -5.06 -9.94 -3.74
N ILE A 88 -4.00 -9.54 -3.04
CA ILE A 88 -2.62 -9.86 -3.41
C ILE A 88 -2.11 -11.16 -2.78
N ASP A 89 -2.95 -11.88 -2.02
CA ASP A 89 -2.56 -13.03 -1.21
C ASP A 89 -1.37 -12.72 -0.29
N ALA A 90 -1.51 -11.67 0.53
CA ALA A 90 -0.48 -11.28 1.49
C ALA A 90 -0.13 -12.40 2.49
N ALA A 91 -1.03 -13.37 2.68
CA ALA A 91 -0.76 -14.58 3.44
C ALA A 91 0.34 -15.45 2.80
N ALA A 92 0.36 -15.59 1.47
CA ALA A 92 1.47 -16.22 0.75
C ALA A 92 2.77 -15.43 0.93
N ILE A 93 2.73 -14.10 0.80
CA ILE A 93 3.93 -13.26 1.03
C ILE A 93 4.46 -13.46 2.45
N LYS A 94 3.59 -13.46 3.46
CA LYS A 94 3.97 -13.69 4.85
C LYS A 94 4.61 -15.06 5.08
N LYS A 95 4.12 -16.10 4.38
CA LYS A 95 4.64 -17.47 4.49
C LYS A 95 5.98 -17.63 3.80
N GLU A 96 6.14 -17.04 2.61
CA GLU A 96 7.27 -17.28 1.73
C GLU A 96 8.40 -16.26 1.93
N GLU A 97 8.05 -15.01 2.23
CA GLU A 97 8.96 -13.87 2.39
C GLU A 97 8.58 -13.07 3.66
N PRO A 98 8.69 -13.66 4.87
CA PRO A 98 8.22 -13.06 6.11
C PRO A 98 8.88 -11.72 6.43
N GLU A 99 10.15 -11.53 6.07
CA GLU A 99 10.85 -10.25 6.27
C GLU A 99 10.25 -9.13 5.42
N LEU A 100 9.87 -9.44 4.17
CA LEU A 100 9.23 -8.49 3.27
C LEU A 100 7.83 -8.12 3.76
N PHE A 101 7.07 -9.11 4.25
CA PHE A 101 5.77 -8.85 4.87
C PHE A 101 5.90 -8.02 6.15
N ASN A 102 6.87 -8.32 7.01
CA ASN A 102 7.11 -7.54 8.23
C ASN A 102 7.53 -6.09 7.92
N GLU A 103 8.32 -5.88 6.85
CA GLU A 103 8.66 -4.54 6.37
C GLU A 103 7.40 -3.79 5.91
N HIS A 104 6.54 -4.43 5.11
CA HIS A 104 5.25 -3.90 4.68
C HIS A 104 4.39 -3.44 5.88
N GLU A 105 4.19 -4.34 6.86
CA GLU A 105 3.40 -4.05 8.05
C GLU A 105 3.94 -2.88 8.87
N ARG A 106 5.27 -2.84 9.04
CA ARG A 106 5.94 -1.76 9.78
C ARG A 106 5.75 -0.42 9.08
N ILE A 107 5.86 -0.38 7.75
CA ILE A 107 5.69 0.83 6.96
C ILE A 107 4.24 1.31 7.02
N CYS A 108 3.26 0.44 6.76
CA CYS A 108 1.84 0.79 6.88
C CYS A 108 1.49 1.28 8.28
N SER A 109 1.97 0.59 9.33
CA SER A 109 1.78 1.01 10.72
C SER A 109 2.37 2.39 10.99
N THR A 110 3.54 2.70 10.42
CA THR A 110 4.19 4.01 10.56
C THR A 110 3.39 5.11 9.87
N LEU A 111 2.89 4.86 8.66
CA LEU A 111 2.04 5.81 7.93
C LEU A 111 0.75 6.09 8.71
N PHE A 112 0.10 5.05 9.21
CA PHE A 112 -1.13 5.16 10.00
C PHE A 112 -0.94 5.88 11.33
N ARG A 113 0.20 5.70 12.01
CA ARG A 113 0.52 6.45 13.24
C ARG A 113 0.73 7.95 12.99
N LYS A 114 1.10 8.33 11.77
CA LYS A 114 1.30 9.72 11.37
C LYS A 114 0.02 10.35 10.82
N PHE A 115 -1.07 9.59 10.69
CA PHE A 115 -2.33 10.10 10.18
C PHE A 115 -2.86 11.22 11.07
N GLU A 116 -3.17 12.35 10.44
CA GLU A 116 -3.85 13.51 10.99
C GLU A 116 -4.93 13.88 9.98
N GLY A 117 -6.18 13.60 10.31
CA GLY A 117 -7.34 13.77 9.42
C GLY A 117 -8.61 14.05 10.20
#